data_AF-A0A523K324-F1
#
_entry.id   AF-A0A523K324-F1
#
_cell.length_a   1.000
_cell.length_b   1.000
_cell.length_c   1.000
_cell.angle_alpha   90.00
_cell.angle_beta   90.00
_cell.angle_gamma   90.00
#
_symmetry.space_group_name_H-M   'P 1'
#
loop_
_entity.id
_entity.type
_entity.pdbx_description
1 polymer ?
#
loop_
_entity_poly.entity_id
_entity_poly.type
_entity_poly.pdbx_seq_one_letter_code
_entity_poly.pdbx_strand_id
1 'polypeptide(L)'
;MATMEKTIDNGVNVQALLDAREALTAAPEGAKFTWRATCKWVNGTHSRSTIEGFFGLGEEQMHKTEFTFDADHPEIFASEDHGATPVELVLASLASCLTAGVASVAQLREIQLHSVTATLEGGMDIQGILGMDSDTRTGFDGIKVTY
;
A
#
# COMPACT_ATOMS: atom_id res chain seq x y z
N MET A 1 -34.60 8.84 -29.46
CA MET A 1 -34.11 9.04 -28.08
C MET A 1 -32.66 8.62 -28.08
N ALA A 2 -31.73 9.53 -27.83
CA ALA A 2 -30.33 9.18 -27.69
C ALA A 2 -30.19 8.48 -26.32
N THR A 3 -29.86 7.19 -26.34
CA THR A 3 -29.32 6.49 -25.19
C THR A 3 -28.06 7.24 -24.78
N MET A 4 -28.10 7.97 -23.67
CA MET A 4 -26.86 8.40 -23.02
C MET A 4 -26.12 7.12 -22.66
N GLU A 5 -25.02 6.85 -23.36
CA GLU A 5 -24.09 5.82 -22.92
C GLU A 5 -23.70 6.15 -21.49
N LYS A 6 -23.88 5.17 -20.61
CA LYS A 6 -23.52 5.31 -19.20
C LYS A 6 -22.00 5.41 -19.16
N THR A 7 -21.48 6.63 -18.98
CA THR A 7 -20.05 6.87 -18.78
C THR A 7 -19.57 6.03 -17.61
N ILE A 8 -18.50 5.27 -17.83
CA ILE A 8 -17.86 4.44 -16.81
C ILE A 8 -17.20 5.35 -15.78
N ASP A 9 -17.48 5.11 -14.50
CA ASP A 9 -16.91 5.86 -13.39
C ASP A 9 -16.50 4.92 -12.25
N ASN A 10 -15.20 4.67 -12.15
CA ASN A 10 -14.53 3.98 -11.04
C ASN A 10 -13.75 4.99 -10.16
N GLY A 11 -13.95 6.30 -10.33
CA GLY A 11 -13.28 7.34 -9.56
C GLY A 11 -11.82 7.61 -9.92
N VAL A 12 -11.32 7.10 -11.04
CA VAL A 12 -9.92 7.30 -11.48
C VAL A 12 -9.86 8.32 -12.61
N ASN A 13 -9.06 9.36 -12.46
CA ASN A 13 -8.78 10.32 -13.55
C ASN A 13 -7.73 9.75 -14.51
N VAL A 14 -8.15 8.94 -15.47
CA VAL A 14 -7.25 8.32 -16.45
C VAL A 14 -6.53 9.34 -17.32
N GLN A 15 -7.18 10.45 -17.68
CA GLN A 15 -6.53 11.48 -18.49
C GLN A 15 -5.32 12.06 -17.76
N ALA A 16 -5.46 12.39 -16.48
CA ALA A 16 -4.34 12.88 -15.67
C ALA A 16 -3.19 11.87 -15.58
N LEU A 17 -3.48 10.56 -15.52
CA LEU A 17 -2.44 9.53 -15.52
C LEU A 17 -1.71 9.42 -16.86
N LEU A 18 -2.43 9.55 -17.98
CA LEU A 18 -1.85 9.56 -19.32
C LEU A 18 -0.98 10.80 -19.54
N ASP A 19 -1.47 11.98 -19.13
CA ASP A 19 -0.73 13.23 -19.18
C ASP A 19 0.54 13.17 -18.33
N ALA A 20 0.44 12.62 -17.11
CA ALA A 20 1.59 12.39 -16.25
C ALA A 20 2.61 11.45 -16.89
N ARG A 21 2.16 10.37 -17.54
CA ARG A 21 3.06 9.46 -18.28
C ARG A 21 3.80 10.19 -19.40
N GLU A 22 3.13 11.03 -20.17
CA GLU A 22 3.77 11.82 -21.24
C GLU A 22 4.79 12.80 -20.67
N ALA A 23 4.41 13.55 -19.63
CA ALA A 23 5.30 14.49 -18.96
C ALA A 23 6.55 13.81 -18.37
N LEU A 24 6.38 12.67 -17.69
CA LEU A 24 7.49 11.92 -17.11
C LEU A 24 8.34 11.19 -18.16
N THR A 25 7.78 10.86 -19.32
CA THR A 25 8.57 10.36 -20.46
C THR A 25 9.47 11.47 -21.02
N ALA A 26 8.97 12.71 -21.09
CA ALA A 26 9.75 13.86 -21.53
C ALA A 26 10.78 14.34 -20.49
N ALA A 27 10.52 14.15 -19.20
CA ALA A 27 11.40 14.50 -18.09
C ALA A 27 11.56 13.34 -17.07
N PRO A 28 12.37 12.30 -17.40
CA PRO A 28 12.48 11.09 -16.58
C PRO A 28 12.97 11.29 -15.16
N GLU A 29 13.75 12.35 -14.91
CA GLU A 29 14.20 12.70 -13.56
C GLU A 29 13.04 13.01 -12.61
N GLY A 30 11.92 13.55 -13.13
CA GLY A 30 10.70 13.78 -12.35
C GLY A 30 10.01 12.49 -11.88
N ALA A 31 10.35 11.34 -12.48
CA ALA A 31 9.80 10.03 -12.10
C ALA A 31 10.55 9.37 -10.94
N LYS A 32 11.60 10.01 -10.41
CA LYS A 32 12.33 9.53 -9.23
C LYS A 32 11.66 10.05 -7.96
N PHE A 33 11.00 9.14 -7.25
CA PHE A 33 10.30 9.45 -6.00
C PHE A 33 11.08 8.92 -4.79
N THR A 34 11.01 9.64 -3.68
CA THR A 34 11.45 9.18 -2.37
C THR A 34 10.27 9.25 -1.41
N TRP A 35 9.69 8.09 -1.10
CA TRP A 35 8.63 7.96 -0.11
C TRP A 35 9.22 7.92 1.30
N ARG A 36 8.55 8.54 2.28
CA ARG A 36 9.06 8.65 3.64
C ARG A 36 7.97 8.31 4.65
N ALA A 37 8.40 7.71 5.75
CA ALA A 37 7.62 7.52 6.96
C ALA A 37 8.55 7.72 8.17
N THR A 38 8.03 8.27 9.25
CA THR A 38 8.73 8.36 10.54
C THR A 38 8.04 7.43 11.52
N CYS A 39 8.77 6.50 12.13
CA CYS A 39 8.21 5.60 13.14
C CYS A 39 8.83 5.88 14.51
N LYS A 40 7.99 6.06 15.51
CA LYS A 40 8.38 6.26 16.91
C LYS A 40 7.99 5.03 17.71
N TRP A 41 8.94 4.48 18.46
CA TRP A 41 8.64 3.52 19.50
C TRP A 41 7.78 4.19 20.58
N VAL A 42 6.78 3.47 21.07
CA VAL A 42 5.87 3.94 22.14
C VAL A 42 6.14 3.18 23.42
N ASN A 43 5.91 1.86 23.43
CA ASN A 43 6.19 0.95 24.54
C ASN A 43 6.21 -0.50 24.03
N GLY A 44 7.01 -1.39 24.63
CA GLY A 44 7.02 -2.81 24.24
C GLY A 44 7.19 -3.00 22.72
N THR A 45 6.29 -3.77 22.12
CA THR A 45 6.18 -3.96 20.65
C THR A 45 5.35 -2.89 19.94
N HIS A 46 4.73 -1.96 20.68
CA HIS A 46 3.91 -0.90 20.13
C HIS A 46 4.77 0.24 19.57
N SER A 47 4.46 0.60 18.33
CA SER A 47 5.07 1.73 17.64
C SER A 47 4.03 2.52 16.86
N ARG A 48 4.32 3.80 16.61
CA ARG A 48 3.48 4.71 15.84
C ARG A 48 4.24 5.29 14.65
N SER A 49 3.75 4.99 13.46
CA SER A 49 4.24 5.55 12.21
C SER A 49 3.44 6.78 11.79
N THR A 50 4.13 7.74 11.19
CA THR A 50 3.58 8.99 10.67
C THR A 50 4.04 9.21 9.23
N ILE A 51 3.13 9.60 8.34
CA ILE A 51 3.39 9.95 6.93
C ILE A 51 2.91 11.37 6.66
N GLU A 52 3.83 12.23 6.23
CA GLU A 52 3.57 13.67 6.00
C GLU A 52 3.94 14.14 4.59
N GLY A 53 5.10 13.73 4.08
CA GLY A 53 5.62 14.22 2.81
C GLY A 53 6.55 13.24 2.09
N PHE A 54 6.83 13.53 0.84
CA PHE A 54 7.66 12.73 -0.06
C PHE A 54 8.34 13.63 -1.08
N PHE A 55 9.44 13.18 -1.67
CA PHE A 55 10.03 13.87 -2.82
C PHE A 55 9.51 13.23 -4.11
N GLY A 56 9.15 14.04 -5.10
CA GLY A 56 8.68 13.57 -6.40
C GLY A 56 8.40 14.73 -7.34
N LEU A 57 8.37 14.45 -8.65
CA LEU A 57 8.18 15.48 -9.69
C LEU A 57 9.23 16.61 -9.63
N GLY A 58 10.41 16.34 -9.08
CA GLY A 58 11.52 17.29 -8.98
C GLY A 58 11.51 18.21 -7.75
N GLU A 59 10.54 18.06 -6.84
CA GLU A 59 10.44 18.90 -5.64
C GLU A 59 9.90 18.13 -4.42
N GLU A 60 9.93 18.77 -3.25
CA GLU A 60 9.30 18.23 -2.03
C GLU A 60 7.79 18.42 -2.07
N GLN A 61 7.06 17.35 -1.76
CA GLN A 61 5.60 17.28 -1.76
C GLN A 61 5.12 16.99 -0.34
N MET A 62 3.95 17.54 -0.01
CA MET A 62 3.29 17.34 1.29
C MET A 62 1.87 16.83 1.09
N HIS A 63 1.47 15.87 1.93
CA HIS A 63 0.07 15.50 2.03
C HIS A 63 -0.74 16.65 2.63
N LYS A 64 -2.03 16.72 2.30
CA LYS A 64 -2.96 17.70 2.88
C LYS A 64 -3.15 17.52 4.38
N THR A 65 -3.00 16.28 4.86
CA THR A 65 -3.14 15.87 6.25
C THR A 65 -2.09 14.82 6.55
N GLU A 66 -1.60 14.81 7.79
CA GLU A 66 -0.77 13.74 8.33
C GLU A 66 -1.56 12.44 8.50
N PHE A 67 -0.96 11.31 8.16
CA PHE A 67 -1.53 9.98 8.42
C PHE A 67 -0.73 9.26 9.50
N THR A 68 -1.43 8.64 10.44
CA THR A 68 -0.81 7.88 11.54
C THR A 68 -1.29 6.44 11.54
N PHE A 69 -0.38 5.53 11.89
CA PHE A 69 -0.63 4.10 11.96
C PHE A 69 0.04 3.54 13.21
N ASP A 70 -0.75 2.89 14.06
CA ASP A 70 -0.23 2.11 15.18
C ASP A 70 0.05 0.67 14.70
N ALA A 71 1.20 0.14 15.11
CA ALA A 71 1.59 -1.25 14.89
C ALA A 71 1.94 -1.88 16.24
N ASP A 72 1.42 -3.07 16.52
CA ASP A 72 1.71 -3.82 17.73
C ASP A 72 1.61 -5.33 17.46
N HIS A 73 1.49 -6.19 18.47
CA HIS A 73 1.19 -7.60 18.30
C HIS A 73 0.02 -8.04 19.19
N PRO A 74 -0.72 -9.09 18.80
CA PRO A 74 -1.75 -9.68 19.64
C PRO A 74 -1.22 -10.21 20.98
N GLU A 75 -2.10 -10.34 21.98
CA GLU A 75 -1.76 -10.81 23.34
C GLU A 75 -1.02 -12.16 23.38
N ILE A 76 -1.27 -13.05 22.41
CA ILE A 76 -0.57 -14.35 22.31
C ILE A 76 0.95 -14.20 22.10
N PHE A 77 1.40 -13.04 21.61
CA PHE A 77 2.82 -12.67 21.51
C PHE A 77 3.34 -11.92 22.74
N ALA A 78 2.60 -11.93 23.86
CA ALA A 78 2.90 -11.18 25.08
C ALA A 78 2.95 -9.66 24.87
N SER A 79 2.02 -9.16 24.05
CA SER A 79 1.86 -7.75 23.67
C SER A 79 0.46 -7.23 24.05
N GLU A 80 0.18 -5.95 23.79
CA GLU A 80 -1.03 -5.28 24.27
C GLU A 80 -2.10 -5.08 23.18
N ASP A 81 -1.86 -5.56 21.96
CA ASP A 81 -2.79 -5.52 20.82
C ASP A 81 -3.28 -4.10 20.46
N HIS A 82 -2.38 -3.10 20.54
CA HIS A 82 -2.69 -1.70 20.21
C HIS A 82 -2.79 -1.39 18.71
N GLY A 83 -2.52 -2.37 17.84
CA GLY A 83 -2.53 -2.22 16.40
C GLY A 83 -2.17 -3.53 15.70
N ALA A 84 -2.44 -3.59 14.40
CA ALA A 84 -2.08 -4.75 13.59
C ALA A 84 -0.57 -5.03 13.64
N THR A 85 -0.19 -6.29 13.41
CA THR A 85 1.22 -6.63 13.31
C THR A 85 1.91 -5.92 12.15
N PRO A 86 3.20 -5.56 12.27
CA PRO A 86 3.92 -4.95 11.16
C PRO A 86 3.84 -5.77 9.86
N VAL A 87 3.80 -7.11 9.97
CA VAL A 87 3.66 -8.01 8.82
C VAL A 87 2.27 -7.93 8.18
N GLU A 88 1.20 -7.80 8.97
CA GLU A 88 -0.16 -7.57 8.46
C GLU A 88 -0.30 -6.20 7.78
N LEU A 89 0.35 -5.16 8.32
CA LEU A 89 0.39 -3.84 7.67
C LEU A 89 1.07 -3.89 6.29
N VAL A 90 2.11 -4.73 6.13
CA VAL A 90 2.72 -4.98 4.80
C VAL A 90 1.69 -5.61 3.86
N LEU A 91 0.95 -6.63 4.28
CA LEU A 91 -0.10 -7.24 3.46
C LEU A 91 -1.22 -6.24 3.11
N ALA A 92 -1.65 -5.42 4.07
CA ALA A 92 -2.65 -4.38 3.85
C ALA A 92 -2.18 -3.32 2.83
N SER A 93 -0.90 -2.94 2.88
CA SER A 93 -0.31 -2.00 1.93
C SER A 93 -0.29 -2.57 0.50
N LEU A 94 0.07 -3.85 0.36
CA LEU A 94 0.09 -4.54 -0.93
C LEU A 94 -1.33 -4.72 -1.50
N ALA A 95 -2.28 -5.13 -0.67
CA ALA A 95 -3.69 -5.28 -1.05
C ALA A 95 -4.25 -3.97 -1.62
N SER A 96 -3.93 -2.87 -0.95
CA SER A 96 -4.35 -1.52 -1.35
C SER A 96 -3.73 -1.12 -2.70
N CYS A 97 -2.43 -1.35 -2.89
CA CYS A 97 -1.73 -1.05 -4.14
C CYS A 97 -2.31 -1.83 -5.34
N LEU A 98 -2.52 -3.14 -5.18
CA LEU A 98 -3.05 -3.98 -6.25
C LEU A 98 -4.50 -3.59 -6.59
N THR A 99 -5.33 -3.30 -5.59
CA THR A 99 -6.73 -2.90 -5.80
C THR A 99 -6.83 -1.56 -6.53
N ALA A 100 -5.98 -0.58 -6.19
CA ALA A 100 -5.89 0.68 -6.92
C ALA A 100 -5.44 0.46 -8.39
N GLY A 101 -4.53 -0.49 -8.63
CA GLY A 101 -4.13 -0.92 -9.96
C GLY A 101 -5.31 -1.50 -10.77
N VAL A 102 -6.11 -2.39 -10.18
CA VAL A 102 -7.32 -2.95 -10.81
C VAL A 102 -8.28 -1.83 -11.22
N ALA A 103 -8.59 -0.89 -10.31
CA ALA A 103 -9.48 0.24 -10.60
C ALA A 103 -8.96 1.13 -11.73
N SER A 104 -7.66 1.42 -11.73
CA SER A 104 -7.02 2.26 -12.74
C SER A 104 -7.09 1.65 -14.13
N VAL A 105 -6.77 0.35 -14.24
CA VAL A 105 -6.82 -0.37 -15.52
C VAL A 105 -8.27 -0.58 -15.98
N ALA A 106 -9.20 -0.86 -15.07
CA ALA A 106 -10.62 -0.99 -15.39
C ALA A 106 -11.19 0.31 -15.96
N GLN A 107 -10.88 1.46 -15.34
CA GLN A 107 -11.29 2.76 -15.87
C GLN A 107 -10.69 3.02 -17.26
N LEU A 108 -9.39 2.75 -17.46
CA LEU A 108 -8.71 2.95 -18.75
C LEU A 108 -9.32 2.07 -19.86
N ARG A 109 -9.83 0.89 -19.51
CA ARG A 109 -10.43 -0.06 -20.44
C ARG A 109 -11.94 0.06 -20.55
N GLU A 110 -12.53 1.11 -19.97
CA GLU A 110 -13.99 1.36 -19.97
C GLU A 110 -14.80 0.21 -19.37
N ILE A 111 -14.29 -0.39 -18.29
CA ILE A 111 -14.96 -1.46 -17.53
C ILE A 111 -15.47 -0.89 -16.21
N GLN A 112 -16.79 -0.89 -16.01
CA GLN A 112 -17.38 -0.49 -14.72
C GLN A 112 -17.15 -1.58 -13.67
N LEU A 113 -16.50 -1.20 -12.58
CA LEU A 113 -16.42 -2.03 -11.39
C LEU A 113 -17.69 -1.84 -10.55
N HIS A 114 -18.23 -2.96 -10.08
CA HIS A 114 -19.29 -2.97 -9.07
C HIS A 114 -18.73 -3.30 -7.68
N SER A 115 -17.79 -4.23 -7.61
CA SER A 115 -17.07 -4.60 -6.39
C SER A 115 -15.76 -5.26 -6.75
N VAL A 116 -14.72 -5.00 -5.97
CA VAL A 116 -13.45 -5.73 -5.99
C VAL A 116 -13.04 -5.93 -4.54
N THR A 117 -12.62 -7.13 -4.18
CA THR A 117 -12.10 -7.43 -2.85
C THR A 117 -10.85 -8.26 -3.03
N ALA A 118 -9.74 -7.86 -2.41
CA ALA A 118 -8.51 -8.63 -2.41
C ALA A 118 -8.32 -9.25 -1.02
N THR A 119 -8.16 -10.57 -0.95
CA THR A 119 -7.80 -11.30 0.27
C THR A 119 -6.37 -11.81 0.12
N LEU A 120 -5.51 -11.49 1.09
CA LEU A 120 -4.09 -11.82 1.05
C LEU A 120 -3.71 -12.74 2.20
N GLU A 121 -2.88 -13.74 1.89
CA GLU A 121 -2.31 -14.68 2.84
C GLU A 121 -0.78 -14.68 2.66
N GLY A 122 -0.02 -14.54 3.74
CA GLY A 122 1.45 -14.60 3.73
C GLY A 122 1.96 -15.63 4.73
N GLY A 123 2.65 -16.67 4.26
CA GLY A 123 3.26 -17.69 5.12
C GLY A 123 4.57 -17.18 5.71
N MET A 124 4.87 -17.52 6.96
CA MET A 124 6.13 -17.15 7.63
C MET A 124 6.49 -18.19 8.70
N ASP A 125 7.75 -18.61 8.73
CA ASP A 125 8.32 -19.37 9.84
C ASP A 125 8.95 -18.40 10.86
N ILE A 126 8.37 -18.33 12.06
CA ILE A 126 8.80 -17.41 13.11
C ILE A 126 10.08 -17.86 13.82
N GLN A 127 10.58 -19.08 13.58
CA GLN A 127 11.86 -19.53 14.16
C GLN A 127 13.01 -18.60 13.76
N GLY A 128 12.99 -18.09 12.52
CA GLY A 128 14.01 -17.16 12.03
C GLY A 128 14.03 -15.85 12.80
N ILE A 129 12.86 -15.21 13.02
CA ILE A 129 12.79 -13.92 13.72
C ILE A 129 13.06 -14.06 15.23
N LEU A 130 12.73 -15.23 15.80
CA LEU A 130 13.02 -15.56 17.20
C LEU A 130 14.47 -16.02 17.42
N GLY A 131 15.28 -16.14 16.36
CA GLY A 131 16.68 -16.56 16.43
C GLY A 131 16.87 -18.02 16.84
N MET A 132 15.87 -18.88 16.64
CA MET A 132 15.92 -20.30 16.97
C MET A 132 16.70 -21.11 15.92
N ASP A 133 16.62 -20.69 14.66
CA ASP A 133 17.30 -21.33 13.53
C ASP A 133 17.83 -20.26 12.56
N SER A 134 19.14 -20.25 12.34
CA SER A 134 19.81 -19.31 11.43
C SER A 134 19.62 -19.64 9.96
N ASP A 135 19.27 -20.89 9.63
CA ASP A 135 19.00 -21.32 8.26
C ASP A 135 17.55 -21.01 7.83
N THR A 136 16.68 -20.70 8.79
CA THR A 136 15.30 -20.27 8.54
C THR A 136 15.27 -18.81 8.04
N ARG A 137 14.67 -18.60 6.86
CA ARG A 137 14.52 -17.26 6.27
C ARG A 137 13.62 -16.36 7.13
N THR A 138 14.09 -15.15 7.42
CA THR A 138 13.28 -14.10 8.04
C THR A 138 12.40 -13.39 7.00
N GLY A 139 11.08 -13.60 7.05
CA GLY A 139 10.09 -12.92 6.22
C GLY A 139 9.12 -13.87 5.51
N PHE A 140 8.23 -13.32 4.67
CA PHE A 140 7.18 -14.12 4.02
C PHE A 140 7.73 -15.13 3.02
N ASP A 141 7.42 -16.42 3.17
CA ASP A 141 7.78 -17.49 2.21
C ASP A 141 7.07 -17.36 0.85
N GLY A 142 5.91 -16.70 0.85
CA GLY A 142 5.15 -16.31 -0.32
C GLY A 142 3.94 -15.47 0.12
N ILE A 143 3.38 -14.72 -0.83
CA ILE A 143 2.12 -14.00 -0.63
C ILE A 143 1.15 -14.45 -1.71
N LYS A 144 -0.01 -14.97 -1.29
CA LYS A 144 -1.10 -15.36 -2.16
C LYS A 144 -2.18 -14.30 -2.11
N VAL A 145 -2.69 -13.92 -3.28
CA VAL A 145 -3.77 -12.94 -3.44
C VAL A 145 -4.96 -13.66 -4.09
N THR A 146 -6.16 -13.50 -3.52
CA THR A 146 -7.42 -13.99 -4.08
C THR A 146 -8.37 -12.81 -4.28
N TYR A 147 -9.07 -12.79 -5.42
CA TYR A 147 -10.04 -11.76 -5.80
C TYR A 147 -11.45 -12.34 -5.90
#